data_AF-T1C0C0-F1
#
_entry.id   AF-T1C0C0-F1
#
_cell.length_a   1.000
_cell.length_b   1.000
_cell.length_c   1.000
_cell.angle_alpha   90.00
_cell.angle_beta   90.00
_cell.angle_gamma   90.00
#
_symmetry.space_group_name_H-M   'P 1'
#
loop_
_entity.id
_entity.type
_entity.pdbx_description
1 polymer ?
#
loop_
_entity_poly.entity_id
_entity_poly.type
_entity_poly.pdbx_seq_one_letter_code
_entity_poly.pdbx_strand_id
1 'polypeptide(L)'
;MSNRRKTIPVDSLLQLRQRLDRLPAKSPERASQISAVADLYGVSATTIYRALHVFQKPHAAHRADHGKPRLLPQTELERYCELIAALKLRTTNKAGRHLSTGRAIELMEDYGVETVQGLVKVPKGLLRRPTVNRYLSSLRLDQPRLLREPPAVRFQAEQSNDC
;
A
#
# COMPACT_ATOMS: atom_id res chain seq x y z
N MET A 1 26.69 27.16 10.68
CA MET A 1 27.21 26.70 9.37
C MET A 1 26.27 25.65 8.82
N SER A 2 25.56 25.94 7.72
CA SER A 2 24.52 25.08 7.18
C SER A 2 25.13 23.78 6.65
N ASN A 3 24.96 22.68 7.39
CA ASN A 3 25.37 21.34 7.00
C ASN A 3 24.42 20.81 5.91
N ARG A 4 24.36 21.48 4.75
CA ARG A 4 23.71 20.93 3.56
C ARG A 4 24.54 19.72 3.19
N ARG A 5 23.95 18.52 3.34
CA ARG A 5 24.54 17.28 2.83
C ARG A 5 24.97 17.56 1.39
N LYS A 6 26.26 17.33 1.07
CA LYS A 6 26.77 17.44 -0.29
C LYS A 6 26.07 16.37 -1.13
N THR A 7 24.98 16.75 -1.81
CA THR A 7 24.18 15.87 -2.65
C THR A 7 24.63 16.01 -4.09
N ILE A 8 25.01 14.88 -4.70
CA ILE A 8 25.39 14.84 -6.11
C ILE A 8 24.10 14.96 -6.96
N PRO A 9 24.02 15.89 -7.93
CA PRO A 9 22.88 15.99 -8.84
C PRO A 9 22.65 14.69 -9.61
N VAL A 10 21.38 14.34 -9.82
CA VAL A 10 20.97 13.09 -10.51
C VAL A 10 21.54 13.02 -11.93
N ASP A 11 21.50 14.12 -12.67
CA ASP A 11 22.01 14.18 -14.05
C ASP A 11 23.51 13.90 -14.12
N SER A 12 24.27 14.32 -13.10
CA SER A 12 25.71 14.05 -13.04
C SER A 12 26.01 12.58 -12.77
N LEU A 13 25.20 11.91 -11.95
CA LEU A 13 25.31 10.46 -11.75
C LEU A 13 24.95 9.69 -13.03
N LEU A 14 23.93 10.13 -13.76
CA LEU A 14 23.54 9.57 -15.06
C LEU A 14 24.67 9.69 -16.09
N GLN A 15 25.24 10.88 -16.24
CA GLN A 15 26.34 11.12 -17.17
C GLN A 15 27.59 10.32 -16.81
N LEU A 16 27.95 10.29 -15.51
CA LEU A 16 29.07 9.46 -15.05
C LEU A 16 28.82 7.98 -15.36
N ARG A 17 27.59 7.50 -15.14
CA ARG A 17 27.24 6.11 -15.44
C ARG A 17 27.39 5.78 -16.92
N GLN A 18 26.86 6.63 -17.81
CA GLN A 18 26.98 6.44 -19.26
C GLN A 18 28.44 6.39 -19.73
N ARG A 19 29.32 7.22 -19.14
CA ARG A 19 30.75 7.20 -19.44
C ARG A 19 31.40 5.90 -18.96
N LEU A 20 31.08 5.47 -17.73
CA LEU A 20 31.57 4.21 -17.19
C LEU A 20 31.08 2.99 -17.98
N ASP A 21 29.84 2.98 -18.49
CA ASP A 21 29.31 1.84 -19.26
C ASP A 21 30.02 1.67 -20.63
N ARG A 22 30.70 2.70 -21.14
CA ARG A 22 31.51 2.63 -22.37
C ARG A 22 32.93 2.08 -22.14
N LEU A 23 33.35 1.92 -20.89
CA LEU A 23 34.69 1.46 -20.53
C LEU A 23 34.69 -0.03 -20.15
N PRO A 24 35.74 -0.80 -20.52
CA PRO A 24 35.93 -2.16 -20.04
C PRO A 24 35.91 -2.23 -18.50
N ALA A 25 35.33 -3.28 -17.93
CA ALA A 25 35.10 -3.38 -16.48
C ALA A 25 36.36 -3.25 -15.62
N LYS A 26 37.52 -3.67 -16.14
CA LYS A 26 38.83 -3.60 -15.47
C LYS A 26 39.69 -2.40 -15.89
N SER A 27 39.15 -1.45 -16.66
CA SER A 27 39.91 -0.28 -17.10
C SER A 27 40.26 0.64 -15.92
N PRO A 28 41.52 1.07 -15.77
CA PRO A 28 41.93 2.01 -14.72
C PRO A 28 41.27 3.39 -14.89
N GLU A 29 40.84 3.74 -16.10
CA GLU A 29 40.13 4.99 -16.39
C GLU A 29 38.79 5.12 -15.66
N ARG A 30 38.21 3.99 -15.24
CA ARG A 30 36.99 4.01 -14.41
C ARG A 30 37.27 4.67 -13.06
N ALA A 31 38.41 4.35 -12.45
CA ALA A 31 38.80 4.90 -11.15
C ALA A 31 39.12 6.39 -11.26
N SER A 32 39.78 6.82 -12.33
CA SER A 32 40.11 8.24 -12.56
C SER A 32 38.87 9.09 -12.83
N GLN A 33 37.88 8.57 -13.57
CA GLN A 33 36.61 9.28 -13.76
C GLN A 33 35.83 9.43 -12.45
N ILE A 34 35.85 8.40 -11.60
CA ILE A 34 35.19 8.45 -10.29
C ILE A 34 35.89 9.44 -9.36
N SER A 35 37.23 9.48 -9.32
CA SER A 35 37.97 10.45 -8.52
C SER A 35 37.72 11.88 -9.00
N ALA A 36 37.74 12.13 -10.31
CA ALA A 36 37.49 13.45 -10.87
C ALA A 36 36.10 14.01 -10.50
N VAL A 37 35.06 13.17 -10.52
CA VAL A 37 33.71 13.59 -10.10
C VAL A 37 33.63 13.75 -8.58
N ALA A 38 34.36 12.93 -7.82
CA ALA A 38 34.43 13.04 -6.35
C ALA A 38 35.03 14.39 -5.94
N ASP A 39 36.13 14.79 -6.59
CA ASP A 39 36.80 16.07 -6.37
C ASP A 39 35.90 17.25 -6.76
N LEU A 40 35.22 17.17 -7.92
CA LEU A 40 34.29 18.21 -8.40
C LEU A 40 33.18 18.52 -7.39
N TYR A 41 32.62 17.50 -6.74
CA TYR A 41 31.56 17.66 -5.75
C TYR A 41 32.06 17.71 -4.30
N GLY A 42 33.38 17.64 -4.09
CA GLY A 42 34.01 17.63 -2.78
C GLY A 42 33.52 16.50 -1.86
N VAL A 43 33.29 15.32 -2.42
CA VAL A 43 32.87 14.09 -1.73
C VAL A 43 33.92 13.00 -1.89
N SER A 44 33.85 11.92 -1.10
CA SER A 44 34.75 10.79 -1.28
C SER A 44 34.37 9.93 -2.49
N ALA A 45 35.34 9.26 -3.11
CA ALA A 45 35.08 8.25 -4.16
C ALA A 45 34.10 7.16 -3.68
N THR A 46 34.19 6.75 -2.41
CA THR A 46 33.25 5.79 -1.79
C THR A 46 31.81 6.30 -1.76
N THR A 47 31.62 7.62 -1.61
CA THR A 47 30.29 8.26 -1.68
C THR A 47 29.73 8.18 -3.10
N ILE A 48 30.57 8.37 -4.12
CA ILE A 48 30.17 8.22 -5.53
C ILE A 48 29.80 6.78 -5.86
N TYR A 49 30.60 5.79 -5.44
CA TYR A 49 30.26 4.38 -5.60
C TYR A 49 28.91 4.03 -4.98
N ARG A 50 28.66 4.51 -3.74
CA ARG A 50 27.35 4.34 -3.08
C ARG A 50 26.22 5.00 -3.85
N ALA A 51 26.41 6.23 -4.33
CA ALA A 51 25.41 6.96 -5.10
C ALA A 51 25.07 6.25 -6.41
N LEU A 52 26.07 5.80 -7.18
CA LEU A 52 25.89 5.03 -8.41
C LEU A 52 25.15 3.70 -8.17
N HIS A 53 25.40 3.04 -7.04
CA HIS A 53 24.74 1.77 -6.69
C HIS A 53 23.28 1.95 -6.22
N VAL A 54 22.98 3.03 -5.48
CA VAL A 54 21.61 3.35 -5.04
C VAL A 54 20.76 3.87 -6.20
N PHE A 55 21.36 4.67 -7.09
CA PHE A 55 20.68 5.31 -8.22
C PHE A 55 19.89 4.32 -9.10
N GLN A 56 20.36 3.07 -9.24
CA GLN A 56 19.72 2.07 -10.08
C GLN A 56 18.61 1.26 -9.40
N LYS A 57 18.36 1.47 -8.11
CA LYS A 57 17.34 0.70 -7.39
C LYS A 57 16.00 1.41 -7.50
N PRO A 58 15.00 0.87 -8.25
CA PRO A 58 13.64 1.39 -8.13
C PRO A 58 13.23 1.27 -6.67
N HIS A 59 12.90 2.40 -6.05
CA HIS A 59 12.37 2.39 -4.72
C HIS A 59 10.95 1.81 -4.76
N ALA A 60 10.68 0.84 -3.89
CA ALA A 60 9.33 0.38 -3.69
C ALA A 60 8.47 1.60 -3.28
N ALA A 61 7.33 1.79 -3.97
CA ALA A 61 6.41 2.89 -3.68
C ALA A 61 5.92 2.86 -2.22
N HIS A 62 5.92 1.67 -1.63
CA HIS A 62 5.49 1.44 -0.26
C HIS A 62 6.47 0.52 0.48
N ARG A 63 6.35 0.49 1.81
CA ARG A 63 7.08 -0.45 2.66
C ARG A 63 6.63 -1.88 2.37
N ALA A 64 7.48 -2.86 2.69
CA ALA A 64 7.19 -4.27 2.50
C ALA A 64 5.93 -4.77 3.25
N ASP A 65 5.55 -4.09 4.33
CA ASP A 65 4.38 -4.41 5.14
C ASP A 65 3.16 -3.52 4.84
N HIS A 66 3.18 -2.78 3.73
CA HIS A 66 2.07 -1.93 3.34
C HIS A 66 0.78 -2.74 3.15
N GLY A 67 -0.31 -2.27 3.75
CA GLY A 67 -1.61 -2.95 3.74
C GLY A 67 -1.77 -4.06 4.79
N LYS A 68 -0.69 -4.51 5.43
CA LYS A 68 -0.76 -5.54 6.47
C LYS A 68 -1.06 -4.92 7.84
N PRO A 69 -2.03 -5.47 8.59
CA PRO A 69 -2.29 -4.99 9.93
C PRO A 69 -1.13 -5.36 10.85
N ARG A 70 -0.75 -4.41 11.72
CA ARG A 70 0.32 -4.61 12.72
C ARG A 70 -0.20 -4.91 14.13
N LEU A 71 -1.49 -4.64 14.37
CA LEU A 71 -2.10 -4.72 15.70
C LEU A 71 -2.68 -6.11 16.00
N LEU A 72 -3.21 -6.78 14.97
CA LEU A 72 -3.85 -8.09 15.07
C LEU A 72 -3.67 -8.85 13.75
N PRO A 73 -3.88 -10.19 13.74
CA PRO A 73 -3.85 -10.99 12.53
C PRO A 73 -4.80 -10.45 11.45
N GLN A 74 -4.41 -10.63 10.19
CA GLN A 74 -5.19 -10.13 9.05
C GLN A 74 -6.58 -10.75 8.97
N THR A 75 -6.69 -12.06 9.18
CA THR A 75 -7.95 -12.81 9.13
C THR A 75 -8.94 -12.34 10.19
N GLU A 76 -8.47 -12.03 11.41
CA GLU A 76 -9.32 -11.48 12.47
C GLU A 76 -9.83 -10.09 12.12
N LEU A 77 -8.96 -9.23 11.58
CA LEU A 77 -9.36 -7.89 11.16
C LEU A 77 -10.37 -7.93 10.01
N GLU A 78 -10.18 -8.82 9.04
CA GLU A 78 -11.12 -9.05 7.94
C GLU A 78 -12.49 -9.47 8.48
N ARG A 79 -12.53 -10.47 9.38
CA ARG A 79 -13.76 -10.92 10.04
C ARG A 79 -14.47 -9.80 10.80
N TYR A 80 -13.74 -8.96 11.54
CA TYR A 80 -14.34 -7.80 12.21
C TYR A 80 -14.88 -6.77 11.20
N CYS A 81 -14.18 -6.53 10.10
CA CYS A 81 -14.66 -5.64 9.04
C CYS A 81 -15.93 -6.17 8.38
N GLU A 82 -16.02 -7.48 8.13
CA GLU A 82 -17.22 -8.14 7.61
C GLU A 82 -18.41 -7.97 8.55
N LEU A 83 -18.22 -8.20 9.85
CA LEU A 83 -19.29 -8.03 10.84
C LEU A 83 -19.76 -6.57 10.92
N ILE A 84 -18.84 -5.61 10.92
CA ILE A 84 -19.17 -4.18 10.89
C ILE A 84 -19.95 -3.84 9.61
N ALA A 85 -19.51 -4.35 8.46
CA ALA A 85 -20.19 -4.13 7.19
C ALA A 85 -21.61 -4.74 7.20
N ALA A 86 -21.77 -5.95 7.73
CA ALA A 86 -23.06 -6.62 7.87
C ALA A 86 -24.01 -5.85 8.81
N LEU A 87 -23.52 -5.35 9.96
CA LEU A 87 -24.31 -4.51 10.86
C LEU A 87 -24.80 -3.24 10.16
N LYS A 88 -23.94 -2.59 9.39
CA LYS A 88 -24.31 -1.39 8.61
C LYS A 88 -25.35 -1.74 7.55
N LEU A 89 -25.15 -2.82 6.80
CA LEU A 89 -26.11 -3.27 5.79
C LEU A 89 -27.48 -3.58 6.41
N ARG A 90 -27.51 -4.35 7.50
CA ARG A 90 -28.76 -4.72 8.21
C ARG A 90 -29.50 -3.53 8.82
N THR A 91 -28.78 -2.47 9.19
CA THR A 91 -29.37 -1.24 9.75
C THR A 91 -29.63 -0.17 8.68
N THR A 92 -29.38 -0.48 7.40
CA THR A 92 -29.63 0.47 6.31
C THR A 92 -31.12 0.62 6.08
N ASN A 93 -31.61 1.86 6.15
CA ASN A 93 -33.01 2.18 5.86
C ASN A 93 -33.24 2.52 4.37
N LYS A 94 -34.50 2.76 4.00
CA LYS A 94 -34.87 3.15 2.61
C LYS A 94 -34.23 4.46 2.14
N ALA A 95 -33.81 5.33 3.06
CA ALA A 95 -33.09 6.57 2.76
C ALA A 95 -31.57 6.38 2.69
N GLY A 96 -31.07 5.14 2.75
CA GLY A 96 -29.64 4.81 2.69
C GLY A 96 -28.85 5.15 3.96
N ARG A 97 -29.53 5.55 5.05
CA ARG A 97 -28.87 5.82 6.34
C ARG A 97 -28.69 4.50 7.08
N HIS A 98 -27.53 4.33 7.70
CA HIS A 98 -27.15 3.13 8.43
C HIS A 98 -26.33 3.49 9.67
N LEU A 99 -26.03 2.48 10.50
CA LEU A 99 -25.17 2.64 11.66
C LEU A 99 -23.82 3.26 11.29
N SER A 100 -23.29 4.14 12.13
CA SER A 100 -21.93 4.67 11.94
C SER A 100 -20.89 3.59 12.28
N THR A 101 -19.70 3.64 11.66
CA THR A 101 -18.62 2.69 11.99
C THR A 101 -18.23 2.75 13.47
N GLY A 102 -18.25 3.94 14.08
CA GLY A 102 -17.96 4.10 15.51
C GLY A 102 -18.98 3.38 16.38
N ARG A 103 -20.28 3.56 16.09
CA ARG A 103 -21.34 2.89 16.83
C ARG A 103 -21.33 1.38 16.62
N ALA A 104 -20.97 0.90 15.44
CA ALA A 104 -20.79 -0.54 15.18
C ALA A 104 -19.67 -1.14 16.05
N ILE A 105 -18.54 -0.43 16.18
CA ILE A 105 -17.43 -0.83 17.06
C ILE A 105 -17.90 -0.89 18.51
N GLU A 106 -18.56 0.16 19.01
CA GLU A 106 -19.10 0.18 20.38
C GLU A 106 -20.02 -1.01 20.66
N LEU A 107 -20.94 -1.33 19.74
CA LEU A 107 -21.85 -2.48 19.92
C LEU A 107 -21.09 -3.80 19.99
N MET A 108 -20.08 -3.99 19.14
CA MET A 108 -19.24 -5.19 19.15
C MET A 108 -18.35 -5.30 20.39
N GLU A 109 -17.94 -4.17 20.97
CA GLU A 109 -17.12 -4.12 22.18
C GLU A 109 -17.93 -4.33 23.47
N ASP A 110 -19.09 -3.68 23.59
CA ASP A 110 -19.89 -3.71 24.81
C ASP A 110 -20.76 -4.97 24.88
N TYR A 111 -21.42 -5.33 23.77
CA TYR A 111 -22.42 -6.40 23.73
C TYR A 111 -21.94 -7.61 22.93
N GLY A 112 -21.24 -7.37 21.82
CA GLY A 112 -20.90 -8.41 20.85
C GLY A 112 -21.98 -8.62 19.80
N VAL A 113 -21.71 -9.49 18.83
CA VAL A 113 -22.60 -9.81 17.71
C VAL A 113 -22.74 -11.32 17.60
N GLU A 114 -23.97 -11.81 17.62
CA GLU A 114 -24.25 -13.22 17.41
C GLU A 114 -24.07 -13.60 15.94
N THR A 115 -23.30 -14.67 15.70
CA THR A 115 -23.07 -15.26 14.39
C THR A 115 -23.41 -16.74 14.43
N VAL A 116 -23.49 -17.39 13.27
CA VAL A 116 -23.69 -18.85 13.18
C VAL A 116 -22.58 -19.66 13.88
N GLN A 117 -21.41 -19.05 14.12
CA GLN A 117 -20.26 -19.65 14.81
C GLN A 117 -20.23 -19.30 16.31
N GLY A 118 -21.23 -18.56 16.81
CA GLY A 118 -21.30 -18.08 18.19
C GLY A 118 -21.18 -16.56 18.33
N LEU A 119 -21.17 -16.10 19.58
CA LEU A 119 -21.05 -14.69 19.94
C LEU A 119 -19.63 -14.18 19.68
N VAL A 120 -19.50 -13.17 18.83
CA VAL A 120 -18.24 -12.49 18.54
C VAL A 120 -18.21 -11.17 19.30
N LYS A 121 -17.28 -11.05 20.26
CA LYS A 121 -17.08 -9.84 21.05
C LYS A 121 -15.66 -9.31 20.85
N VAL A 122 -15.55 -8.01 20.58
CA VAL A 122 -14.26 -7.35 20.33
C VAL A 122 -13.70 -6.83 21.65
N PRO A 123 -12.39 -7.04 21.94
CA PRO A 123 -11.75 -6.40 23.08
C PRO A 123 -11.80 -4.87 22.98
N LYS A 124 -12.15 -4.21 24.10
CA LYS A 124 -12.29 -2.75 24.14
C LYS A 124 -11.02 -2.03 23.68
N GLY A 125 -11.18 -1.08 22.75
CA GLY A 125 -10.08 -0.25 22.25
C GLY A 125 -9.19 -0.93 21.22
N LEU A 126 -9.46 -2.19 20.84
CA LEU A 126 -8.72 -2.89 19.80
C LEU A 126 -8.97 -2.26 18.42
N LEU A 127 -10.23 -1.92 18.11
CA LEU A 127 -10.62 -1.40 16.81
C LEU A 127 -10.71 0.13 16.82
N ARG A 128 -9.81 0.79 16.09
CA ARG A 128 -9.90 2.23 15.86
C ARG A 128 -10.69 2.53 14.59
N ARG A 129 -11.70 3.40 14.69
CA ARG A 129 -12.52 3.88 13.55
C ARG A 129 -11.72 4.20 12.27
N PRO A 130 -10.64 4.99 12.27
CA PRO A 130 -9.88 5.30 11.05
C PRO A 130 -9.24 4.04 10.43
N THR A 131 -8.75 3.11 11.26
CA THR A 131 -8.21 1.84 10.79
C THR A 131 -9.31 1.02 10.13
N VAL A 132 -10.46 0.85 10.79
CA VAL A 132 -11.59 0.08 10.25
C VAL A 132 -12.09 0.68 8.93
N ASN A 133 -12.29 2.00 8.85
CA ASN A 133 -12.75 2.65 7.61
C ASN A 133 -11.78 2.43 6.43
N ARG A 134 -10.47 2.50 6.69
CA ARG A 134 -9.45 2.19 5.68
C ARG A 134 -9.56 0.74 5.21
N TYR A 135 -9.73 -0.21 6.12
CA TYR A 135 -9.83 -1.63 5.77
C TYR A 135 -11.16 -1.98 5.08
N LEU A 136 -12.28 -1.41 5.50
CA LEU A 136 -13.55 -1.52 4.78
C LEU A 136 -13.39 -1.07 3.32
N SER A 137 -12.68 0.04 3.10
CA SER A 137 -12.40 0.56 1.75
C SER A 137 -11.43 -0.32 0.96
N SER A 138 -10.39 -0.86 1.59
CA SER A 138 -9.43 -1.74 0.90
C SER A 138 -10.08 -3.07 0.51
N LEU A 139 -10.90 -3.63 1.40
CA LEU A 139 -11.62 -4.89 1.21
C LEU A 139 -12.90 -4.76 0.38
N ARG A 140 -13.26 -3.55 -0.06
CA ARG A 140 -14.49 -3.26 -0.84
C ARG A 140 -15.79 -3.58 -0.09
N LEU A 141 -15.75 -3.57 1.25
CA LEU A 141 -16.87 -3.79 2.15
C LEU A 141 -17.57 -2.49 2.58
N ASP A 142 -17.27 -1.37 1.92
CA ASP A 142 -17.95 -0.11 2.10
C ASP A 142 -19.32 -0.09 1.40
N GLN A 143 -20.30 0.58 2.03
CA GLN A 143 -21.71 0.57 1.60
C GLN A 143 -21.93 0.80 0.10
N PRO A 144 -21.30 1.80 -0.55
CA PRO A 144 -21.54 2.06 -1.98
C PRO A 144 -21.10 0.89 -2.86
N ARG A 145 -20.14 0.09 -2.42
CA ARG A 145 -19.59 -1.03 -3.19
C ARG A 145 -20.35 -2.33 -2.93
N LEU A 146 -20.82 -2.54 -1.70
CA LEU A 146 -21.65 -3.68 -1.35
C LEU A 146 -23.01 -3.68 -2.06
N LEU A 147 -23.61 -2.49 -2.24
CA LEU A 147 -24.89 -2.33 -2.92
C LEU A 147 -24.76 -2.24 -4.45
N ARG A 148 -23.53 -2.31 -4.98
CA ARG A 148 -23.32 -2.19 -6.41
C ARG A 148 -23.79 -3.48 -7.09
N GLU A 149 -24.73 -3.36 -8.01
CA GLU A 149 -25.15 -4.46 -8.85
C GLU A 149 -23.97 -4.96 -9.70
N PRO A 150 -23.90 -6.28 -9.97
CA PRO A 150 -22.93 -6.80 -10.92
C PRO A 150 -23.13 -6.16 -12.30
N PRO A 151 -22.07 -6.01 -13.11
CA PRO A 151 -22.22 -5.49 -14.45
C PRO A 151 -23.22 -6.34 -15.24
N ALA A 152 -24.11 -5.68 -15.98
CA ALA A 152 -25.07 -6.38 -16.82
C ALA A 152 -24.33 -7.18 -17.90
N VAL A 153 -24.33 -8.51 -17.77
CA VAL A 153 -23.83 -9.42 -18.79
C VAL A 153 -24.96 -9.63 -19.80
N ARG A 154 -24.77 -9.17 -21.03
CA ARG A 154 -25.70 -9.49 -22.12
C ARG A 154 -25.49 -10.95 -22.48
N PHE A 155 -26.56 -11.75 -22.38
CA PHE A 155 -26.55 -13.11 -22.88
C PHE A 155 -26.29 -13.09 -24.38
N GLN A 156 -25.23 -13.79 -24.81
CA GLN A 156 -24.94 -14.05 -26.21
C GLN A 156 -24.90 -15.57 -26.37
N ALA A 157 -25.88 -16.13 -27.08
CA ALA A 157 -25.86 -17.53 -27.44
C ALA A 157 -24.81 -17.73 -28.56
N GLU A 158 -23.76 -18.51 -28.28
CA GLU A 158 -22.71 -18.82 -29.26
C GLU A 158 -23.25 -19.62 -30.46
N GLN A 159 -24.33 -20.37 -30.28
CA GLN A 159 -24.91 -21.28 -31.29
C GLN A 159 -26.41 -21.05 -31.52
N SER A 160 -26.88 -19.79 -31.48
CA SER A 160 -28.30 -19.47 -31.71
C SER A 160 -28.85 -19.95 -33.05
N ASN A 161 -27.98 -20.22 -34.03
CA ASN A 161 -28.35 -20.53 -35.42
C ASN A 161 -27.72 -21.84 -35.93
N ASP A 162 -27.16 -22.68 -35.05
CA ASP A 162 -26.66 -24.00 -35.46
C ASP A 162 -27.87 -24.93 -35.60
N CYS A 163 -28.48 -24.91 -36.79
CA CYS A 163 -29.56 -25.80 -37.24
C CYS A 163 -29.03 -26.80 -38.27
#